data_AF-A0A178KAP1-F1
#
_entry.id   AF-A0A178KAP1-F1
#
_cell.length_a   1.000
_cell.length_b   1.000
_cell.length_c   1.000
_cell.angle_alpha   90.00
_cell.angle_beta   90.00
_cell.angle_gamma   90.00
#
_symmetry.space_group_name_H-M   'P 1'
#
loop_
_entity.id
_entity.type
_entity.pdbx_description
1 polymer ?
#
loop_
_entity_poly.entity_id
_entity_poly.type
_entity_poly.pdbx_seq_one_letter_code
_entity_poly.pdbx_strand_id
1 'polypeptide(L)'
;MKPLLLTSLLAIALPTFAADGSATDLSFDQYVQQHSESIEQLDASGMEPQAYASSRELVICGVYSNPPSGYAITRYTRSYSCDSGWGNDPNAIVATKLHTSSKYTICTDDMPANWVITANDRTSSSCRLSTTGRGDSYNIRYKSGRSMHVCSDSPIPSGYYVADDNVKNWDCKGDHGKLIKRY
;
A
#
# COMPACT_ATOMS: atom_id res chain seq x y z
N MET A 1 8.40 27.46 -45.65
CA MET A 1 7.21 28.03 -44.98
C MET A 1 7.01 27.27 -43.68
N LYS A 2 7.23 27.92 -42.53
CA LYS A 2 7.17 27.36 -41.17
C LYS A 2 5.87 27.86 -40.51
N PRO A 3 5.02 27.01 -39.91
CA PRO A 3 3.92 27.49 -39.09
C PRO A 3 4.40 27.78 -37.65
N LEU A 4 4.07 28.98 -37.17
CA LEU A 4 4.20 29.42 -35.78
C LEU A 4 3.08 28.79 -34.95
N LEU A 5 3.42 28.01 -33.92
CA LEU A 5 2.51 27.53 -32.89
C LEU A 5 2.33 28.63 -31.84
N LEU A 6 1.13 29.21 -31.77
CA LEU A 6 0.70 30.09 -30.68
C LEU A 6 0.59 29.29 -29.38
N THR A 7 1.35 29.68 -28.37
CA THR A 7 1.22 29.21 -26.99
C THR A 7 0.14 30.04 -26.30
N SER A 8 -1.01 29.43 -26.00
CA SER A 8 -2.05 30.03 -25.18
C SER A 8 -1.68 29.84 -23.70
N LEU A 9 -1.27 30.92 -23.03
CA LEU A 9 -1.23 30.97 -21.57
C LEU A 9 -2.66 31.12 -21.05
N LEU A 10 -3.16 30.07 -20.39
CA LEU A 10 -4.39 30.16 -19.60
C LEU A 10 -4.02 30.76 -18.23
N ALA A 11 -4.30 32.06 -18.06
CA ALA A 11 -4.20 32.72 -16.76
C ALA A 11 -5.39 32.31 -15.91
N ILE A 12 -5.17 31.46 -14.91
CA ILE A 12 -6.19 31.15 -13.89
C ILE A 12 -6.24 32.36 -12.95
N ALA A 13 -7.30 33.17 -13.10
CA ALA A 13 -7.59 34.24 -12.17
C ALA A 13 -8.04 33.64 -10.84
N LEU A 14 -7.23 33.81 -9.79
CA LEU A 14 -7.64 33.55 -8.42
C LEU A 14 -8.70 34.59 -8.01
N PRO A 15 -9.83 34.19 -7.42
CA PRO A 15 -10.77 35.15 -6.87
C PRO A 15 -10.12 35.92 -5.72
N THR A 16 -10.02 37.24 -5.84
CA THR A 16 -9.67 38.13 -4.74
C THR A 16 -10.85 38.22 -3.79
N PHE A 17 -10.73 37.60 -2.62
CA PHE A 17 -11.70 37.75 -1.53
C PHE A 17 -11.64 39.19 -1.01
N ALA A 18 -12.65 39.98 -1.35
CA ALA A 18 -12.95 41.21 -0.65
C ALA A 18 -13.42 40.83 0.76
N ALA A 19 -12.63 41.21 1.77
CA ALA A 19 -12.99 41.07 3.17
C ALA A 19 -14.05 42.13 3.51
N ASP A 20 -15.32 41.82 3.25
CA ASP A 20 -16.43 42.58 3.81
C ASP A 20 -16.88 41.87 5.10
N GLY A 21 -16.89 42.61 6.21
CA GLY A 21 -16.99 42.12 7.59
C GLY A 21 -18.38 41.62 7.99
N SER A 22 -18.96 40.71 7.22
CA SER A 22 -20.26 40.09 7.48
C SER A 22 -20.08 38.57 7.62
N ALA A 23 -19.74 38.12 8.83
CA ALA A 23 -19.73 36.71 9.18
C ALA A 23 -21.18 36.18 9.28
N THR A 24 -21.80 35.89 8.13
CA THR A 24 -22.93 34.98 8.07
C THR A 24 -22.37 33.57 8.06
N ASP A 25 -22.71 32.84 9.11
CA ASP A 25 -22.47 31.41 9.31
C ASP A 25 -22.91 30.65 8.03
N LEU A 26 -21.95 30.27 7.19
CA LEU A 26 -22.24 29.48 6.00
C LEU A 26 -22.67 28.11 6.51
N SER A 27 -23.93 27.76 6.30
CA SER A 27 -24.42 26.41 6.59
C SER A 27 -23.55 25.38 5.88
N PHE A 28 -23.34 24.22 6.49
CA PHE A 28 -22.56 23.12 5.92
C PHE A 28 -22.99 22.81 4.47
N ASP A 29 -24.28 22.95 4.16
CA ASP A 29 -24.83 22.74 2.82
C ASP A 29 -24.30 23.76 1.79
N GLN A 30 -24.13 25.02 2.17
CA GLN A 30 -23.54 26.05 1.30
C GLN A 30 -22.05 25.82 1.07
N TYR A 31 -21.33 25.30 2.08
CA TYR A 31 -19.93 24.91 1.92
C TYR A 31 -19.79 23.73 0.94
N VAL A 32 -20.63 22.70 1.09
CA VAL A 32 -20.65 21.55 0.17
C VAL A 32 -20.98 21.98 -1.25
N GLN A 33 -21.97 22.85 -1.43
CA GLN A 33 -22.38 23.33 -2.75
C GLN A 33 -21.34 24.25 -3.40
N GLN A 34 -20.62 25.06 -2.62
CA GLN A 34 -19.53 25.88 -3.13
C GLN A 34 -18.32 25.04 -3.61
N HIS A 35 -18.13 23.84 -3.03
CA HIS A 35 -16.98 22.99 -3.34
C HIS A 35 -17.31 21.82 -4.28
N SER A 36 -18.57 21.55 -4.59
CA SER A 36 -18.96 20.46 -5.50
C SER A 36 -18.42 20.67 -6.93
N GLU A 37 -18.38 21.91 -7.41
CA GLU A 37 -17.80 22.23 -8.73
C GLU A 37 -16.29 22.00 -8.77
N SER A 38 -15.60 22.16 -7.63
CA SER A 38 -14.16 21.86 -7.54
C SER A 38 -13.90 20.34 -7.56
N ILE A 39 -14.81 19.54 -7.01
CA ILE A 39 -14.74 18.07 -7.07
C ILE A 39 -14.95 17.58 -8.51
N GLU A 40 -15.97 18.12 -9.21
CA GLU A 40 -16.22 17.77 -10.61
C GLU A 40 -15.09 18.23 -11.55
N GLN A 41 -14.45 19.36 -11.26
CA GLN A 41 -13.26 19.80 -12.01
C GLN A 41 -12.05 18.91 -11.77
N LEU A 42 -11.87 18.36 -10.56
CA LEU A 42 -10.84 17.37 -10.27
C LEU A 42 -11.10 16.06 -11.04
N ASP A 43 -12.34 15.58 -11.05
CA ASP A 43 -12.74 14.39 -11.81
C ASP A 43 -12.64 14.60 -13.32
N ALA A 44 -13.01 15.78 -13.82
CA ALA A 44 -12.95 16.14 -15.25
C ALA A 44 -11.53 16.46 -15.73
N SER A 45 -10.61 16.87 -14.84
CA SER A 45 -9.22 17.15 -15.18
C SER A 45 -8.41 15.92 -15.58
N GLY A 46 -8.97 14.72 -15.43
CA GLY A 46 -8.24 13.49 -15.73
C GLY A 46 -7.02 13.32 -14.82
N MET A 47 -6.97 13.98 -13.66
CA MET A 47 -6.23 13.47 -12.51
C MET A 47 -6.95 12.20 -12.00
N GLU A 48 -7.01 11.18 -12.86
CA GLU A 48 -7.15 9.82 -12.40
C GLU A 48 -6.05 9.57 -11.35
N PRO A 49 -6.24 8.59 -10.46
CA PRO A 49 -5.16 8.02 -9.64
C PRO A 49 -4.05 7.33 -10.47
N GLN A 50 -3.78 7.77 -11.71
CA GLN A 50 -2.67 7.32 -12.56
C GLN A 50 -1.30 7.79 -12.06
N ALA A 51 -1.21 8.83 -11.24
CA ALA A 51 0.06 9.21 -10.60
C ALA A 51 0.58 8.10 -9.64
N TYR A 52 -0.30 7.25 -9.11
CA TYR A 52 0.07 6.11 -8.28
C TYR A 52 0.45 4.86 -9.09
N ALA A 53 0.09 4.78 -10.38
CA ALA A 53 0.24 3.55 -11.16
C ALA A 53 1.68 3.25 -11.58
N SER A 54 2.57 4.25 -11.56
CA SER A 54 3.98 4.11 -11.97
C SER A 54 4.93 3.79 -10.81
N SER A 55 4.57 4.14 -9.57
CA SER A 55 5.47 3.89 -8.45
C SER A 55 5.37 2.45 -7.98
N ARG A 56 6.50 1.73 -8.00
CA ARG A 56 6.60 0.38 -7.42
C ARG A 56 6.43 0.39 -5.89
N GLU A 57 6.67 1.54 -5.26
CA GLU A 57 6.59 1.72 -3.82
C GLU A 57 5.80 2.99 -3.47
N LEU A 58 4.97 2.89 -2.45
CA LEU A 58 4.21 4.01 -1.89
C LEU A 58 4.65 4.22 -0.44
N VAL A 59 4.93 5.47 -0.08
CA VAL A 59 5.11 5.85 1.32
C VAL A 59 3.77 6.37 1.83
N ILE A 60 3.19 5.69 2.82
CA ILE A 60 1.90 6.04 3.40
C ILE A 60 2.14 6.41 4.85
N CYS A 61 1.63 7.57 5.27
CA CYS A 61 1.76 8.02 6.64
C CYS A 61 0.90 7.15 7.58
N GLY A 62 1.43 6.89 8.78
CA GLY A 62 0.87 5.94 9.74
C GLY A 62 1.46 4.53 9.60
N VAL A 63 1.68 3.87 10.75
CA VAL A 63 2.23 2.50 10.82
C VAL A 63 1.17 1.39 10.79
N TYR A 64 -0.10 1.75 10.88
CA TYR A 64 -1.25 0.82 10.85
C TYR A 64 -2.17 1.08 9.65
N SER A 65 -1.64 1.72 8.61
CA SER A 65 -2.41 2.04 7.41
C SER A 65 -2.53 0.79 6.53
N ASN A 66 -3.75 0.47 6.11
CA ASN A 66 -3.97 -0.62 5.17
C ASN A 66 -3.46 -0.21 3.78
N PRO A 67 -2.60 -1.03 3.14
CA PRO A 67 -2.11 -0.70 1.80
C PRO A 67 -3.26 -0.83 0.77
N PRO A 68 -3.19 -0.09 -0.36
CA PRO A 68 -4.12 -0.29 -1.47
C PRO A 68 -4.08 -1.74 -1.99
N SER A 69 -5.17 -2.16 -2.65
CA SER A 69 -5.22 -3.48 -3.28
C SER A 69 -4.05 -3.72 -4.25
N GLY A 70 -3.43 -4.89 -4.16
CA GLY A 70 -2.25 -5.27 -4.94
C GLY A 70 -0.90 -4.78 -4.38
N TYR A 71 -0.91 -4.09 -3.24
CA TYR A 71 0.28 -3.74 -2.47
C TYR A 71 0.36 -4.56 -1.19
N ALA A 72 1.57 -4.70 -0.66
CA ALA A 72 1.79 -5.19 0.70
C ALA A 72 2.84 -4.34 1.42
N ILE A 73 2.73 -4.30 2.75
CA ILE A 73 3.69 -3.57 3.60
C ILE A 73 5.00 -4.35 3.63
N THR A 74 6.06 -3.79 3.04
CA THR A 74 7.39 -4.43 2.99
C THR A 74 8.38 -3.81 3.97
N ARG A 75 8.06 -2.61 4.48
CA ARG A 75 8.92 -1.89 5.42
C ARG A 75 8.15 -0.87 6.25
N TYR A 76 8.49 -0.77 7.52
CA TYR A 76 8.18 0.38 8.36
C TYR A 76 9.34 1.38 8.25
N THR A 77 9.02 2.66 8.05
CA THR A 77 10.02 3.71 7.87
C THR A 77 9.65 4.98 8.61
N ARG A 78 10.66 5.82 8.84
CA ARG A 78 10.43 7.22 9.18
C ARG A 78 10.38 8.04 7.90
N SER A 79 9.38 8.90 7.79
CA SER A 79 9.24 9.89 6.73
C SER A 79 9.02 11.27 7.33
N TYR A 80 9.83 12.24 6.94
CA TYR A 80 9.70 13.64 7.37
C TYR A 80 8.42 14.31 6.83
N SER A 81 7.82 13.74 5.78
CA SER A 81 6.53 14.21 5.27
C SER A 81 5.33 13.76 6.11
N CYS A 82 5.51 12.76 6.99
CA CYS A 82 4.43 12.14 7.74
C CYS A 82 4.35 12.61 9.21
N ASP A 83 5.39 13.28 9.70
CA ASP A 83 5.41 13.93 11.02
C ASP A 83 6.65 14.84 11.14
N SER A 84 6.56 15.91 11.93
CA SER A 84 7.69 16.74 12.38
C SER A 84 8.20 16.35 13.78
N GLY A 85 7.57 15.35 14.42
CA GLY A 85 7.91 14.88 15.76
C GLY A 85 9.34 14.33 15.94
N TRP A 86 9.84 14.47 17.17
CA TRP A 86 11.22 14.16 17.59
C TRP A 86 11.48 12.67 17.88
N GLY A 87 10.58 11.76 17.49
CA GLY A 87 10.74 10.31 17.71
C GLY A 87 11.63 9.64 16.66
N ASN A 88 12.32 8.57 17.07
CA ASN A 88 13.09 7.70 16.17
C ASN A 88 12.28 6.49 15.65
N ASP A 89 11.04 6.33 16.12
CA ASP A 89 10.19 5.24 15.70
C ASP A 89 9.60 5.52 14.29
N PRO A 90 9.32 4.47 13.51
CA PRO A 90 8.62 4.60 12.24
C PRO A 90 7.29 5.34 12.39
N ASN A 91 7.00 6.24 11.45
CA ASN A 91 5.73 6.98 11.36
C ASN A 91 5.06 6.77 10.00
N ALA A 92 5.61 5.90 9.16
CA ALA A 92 5.11 5.61 7.83
C ALA A 92 5.38 4.14 7.45
N ILE A 93 4.62 3.66 6.49
CA ILE A 93 4.86 2.38 5.82
C ILE A 93 5.36 2.59 4.41
N VAL A 94 6.14 1.64 3.93
CA VAL A 94 6.41 1.45 2.51
C VAL A 94 5.59 0.27 2.03
N ALA A 95 4.61 0.56 1.19
CA ALA A 95 3.79 -0.42 0.51
C ALA A 95 4.35 -0.69 -0.88
N THR A 96 4.67 -1.94 -1.21
CA THR A 96 5.26 -2.32 -2.50
C THR A 96 4.22 -3.01 -3.37
N LYS A 97 4.14 -2.62 -4.65
CA LYS A 97 3.27 -3.26 -5.64
C LYS A 97 3.77 -4.67 -5.93
N LEU A 98 2.89 -5.64 -5.80
CA LEU A 98 3.26 -7.04 -5.93
C LEU A 98 3.21 -7.50 -7.39
N HIS A 99 4.23 -8.27 -7.78
CA HIS A 99 4.32 -8.92 -9.08
C HIS A 99 4.37 -10.44 -8.91
N THR A 100 3.58 -11.15 -9.70
CA THR A 100 3.38 -12.62 -9.57
C THR A 100 4.64 -13.45 -9.83
N SER A 101 5.66 -12.88 -10.47
CA SER A 101 6.95 -13.52 -10.73
C SER A 101 7.96 -13.39 -9.57
N SER A 102 7.68 -12.55 -8.59
CA SER A 102 8.62 -12.18 -7.52
C SER A 102 8.27 -12.85 -6.18
N LYS A 103 9.26 -12.88 -5.28
CA LYS A 103 9.09 -13.17 -3.85
C LYS A 103 9.23 -11.85 -3.08
N TYR A 104 8.50 -11.73 -1.98
CA TYR A 104 8.53 -10.54 -1.15
C TYR A 104 8.64 -10.92 0.32
N THR A 105 9.30 -10.07 1.11
CA THR A 105 9.21 -10.10 2.56
C THR A 105 8.22 -9.01 2.97
N ILE A 106 7.18 -9.38 3.71
CA ILE A 106 6.14 -8.45 4.17
C ILE A 106 6.05 -8.42 5.68
N CYS A 107 5.64 -7.29 6.25
CA CYS A 107 5.69 -7.00 7.69
C CYS A 107 4.37 -7.24 8.42
N THR A 108 3.41 -7.89 7.77
CA THR A 108 2.08 -8.19 8.30
C THR A 108 1.66 -9.57 7.85
N ASP A 109 0.76 -10.19 8.61
CA ASP A 109 0.03 -11.40 8.28
C ASP A 109 -1.15 -11.16 7.31
N ASP A 110 -1.44 -9.89 6.98
CA ASP A 110 -2.52 -9.53 6.07
C ASP A 110 -2.13 -9.88 4.61
N MET A 111 -2.49 -11.10 4.21
CA MET A 111 -2.05 -11.69 2.95
C MET A 111 -2.91 -11.26 1.76
N PRO A 112 -2.31 -10.75 0.68
CA PRO A 112 -3.05 -10.52 -0.54
C PRO A 112 -3.56 -11.83 -1.15
N ALA A 113 -4.71 -11.77 -1.83
CA ALA A 113 -5.32 -12.93 -2.46
C ALA A 113 -4.36 -13.65 -3.42
N ASN A 114 -4.36 -14.99 -3.38
CA ASN A 114 -3.50 -15.88 -4.18
C ASN A 114 -2.00 -15.85 -3.85
N TRP A 115 -1.60 -15.15 -2.80
CA TRP A 115 -0.27 -15.25 -2.20
C TRP A 115 -0.26 -16.30 -1.09
N VAL A 116 0.90 -16.89 -0.85
CA VAL A 116 1.14 -17.86 0.22
C VAL A 116 2.39 -17.52 0.98
N ILE A 117 2.43 -17.88 2.25
CA ILE A 117 3.60 -17.77 3.11
C ILE A 117 4.50 -18.98 2.85
N THR A 118 5.75 -18.70 2.51
CA THR A 118 6.77 -19.71 2.21
C THR A 118 7.87 -19.76 3.27
N ALA A 119 8.02 -18.71 4.09
CA ALA A 119 8.90 -18.68 5.26
C ALA A 119 8.41 -17.66 6.29
N ASN A 120 8.70 -17.92 7.56
CA ASN A 120 8.47 -17.01 8.68
C ASN A 120 9.79 -16.33 9.04
N ASP A 121 9.97 -15.07 8.67
CA ASP A 121 11.18 -14.30 8.94
C ASP A 121 10.99 -13.32 10.12
N ARG A 122 11.19 -13.78 11.36
CA ARG A 122 11.18 -12.88 12.53
C ARG A 122 12.43 -12.00 12.71
N THR A 123 13.26 -11.87 11.68
CA THR A 123 14.56 -11.17 11.77
C THR A 123 14.70 -10.00 10.80
N SER A 124 13.72 -9.76 9.93
CA SER A 124 13.76 -8.62 9.01
C SER A 124 13.82 -7.29 9.76
N SER A 125 14.90 -6.54 9.55
CA SER A 125 15.07 -5.20 10.11
C SER A 125 14.09 -4.19 9.52
N SER A 126 13.63 -4.42 8.29
CA SER A 126 12.63 -3.59 7.60
C SER A 126 11.27 -3.61 8.29
N CYS A 127 10.95 -4.68 9.03
CA CYS A 127 9.68 -4.86 9.70
C CYS A 127 9.71 -4.50 11.19
N ARG A 128 10.71 -3.72 11.63
CA ARG A 128 10.77 -3.22 13.01
C ARG A 128 9.85 -2.03 13.20
N LEU A 129 8.96 -2.13 14.18
CA LEU A 129 8.02 -1.05 14.58
C LEU A 129 8.59 -0.10 15.64
N SER A 130 9.68 -0.48 16.32
CA SER A 130 10.40 0.42 17.22
C SER A 130 11.84 -0.06 17.39
N THR A 131 12.65 0.75 18.07
CA THR A 131 14.04 0.39 18.42
C THR A 131 14.15 -0.88 19.28
N THR A 132 13.10 -1.20 20.04
CA THR A 132 13.05 -2.35 20.95
C THR A 132 12.09 -3.45 20.49
N GLY A 133 11.13 -3.12 19.61
CA GLY A 133 10.12 -4.04 19.09
C GLY A 133 10.58 -4.77 17.82
N ARG A 134 10.32 -6.07 17.76
CA ARG A 134 10.41 -6.84 16.52
C ARG A 134 9.00 -7.02 15.98
N GLY A 135 8.77 -6.64 14.73
CA GLY A 135 7.58 -7.09 14.00
C GLY A 135 7.85 -8.49 13.42
N ASP A 136 6.79 -9.26 13.26
CA ASP A 136 6.85 -10.45 12.43
C ASP A 136 7.06 -10.06 10.97
N SER A 137 7.72 -10.92 10.21
CA SER A 137 7.75 -10.77 8.77
C SER A 137 7.68 -12.11 8.07
N TYR A 138 7.18 -12.10 6.84
CA TYR A 138 6.79 -13.30 6.12
C TYR A 138 7.33 -13.23 4.70
N ASN A 139 7.98 -14.29 4.25
CA ASN A 139 8.36 -14.44 2.86
C ASN A 139 7.20 -15.03 2.08
N ILE A 140 6.64 -14.25 1.16
CA ILE A 140 5.48 -14.62 0.39
C ILE A 140 5.81 -14.85 -1.07
N ARG A 141 4.99 -15.68 -1.71
CA ARG A 141 5.06 -15.94 -3.15
C ARG A 141 3.66 -16.09 -3.74
N TYR A 142 3.49 -15.67 -4.99
CA TYR A 142 2.27 -15.96 -5.74
C TYR A 142 2.14 -17.47 -6.05
N LYS A 143 0.91 -17.98 -6.10
CA LYS A 143 0.65 -19.38 -6.46
C LYS A 143 1.24 -19.73 -7.84
N SER A 144 1.91 -20.87 -7.95
CA SER A 144 2.80 -21.19 -9.09
C SER A 144 2.21 -22.14 -10.15
N GLY A 145 0.95 -22.56 -10.00
CA GLY A 145 0.33 -23.62 -10.81
C GLY A 145 0.84 -25.05 -10.53
N ARG A 146 1.83 -25.21 -9.65
CA ARG A 146 2.45 -26.49 -9.25
C ARG A 146 2.28 -26.73 -7.76
N SER A 147 2.68 -27.90 -7.28
CA SER A 147 2.75 -28.20 -5.85
C SER A 147 3.70 -27.22 -5.13
N MET A 148 3.33 -26.75 -3.94
CA MET A 148 4.11 -25.79 -3.16
C MET A 148 4.20 -26.21 -1.70
N HIS A 149 5.38 -26.03 -1.10
CA HIS A 149 5.52 -26.04 0.35
C HIS A 149 5.22 -24.64 0.87
N VAL A 150 4.31 -24.55 1.82
CA VAL A 150 3.87 -23.31 2.45
C VAL A 150 3.90 -23.47 3.97
N CYS A 151 3.98 -22.38 4.72
CA CYS A 151 3.88 -22.45 6.18
C CYS A 151 2.46 -22.81 6.62
N SER A 152 2.29 -23.37 7.81
CA SER A 152 1.00 -23.88 8.29
C SER A 152 -0.06 -22.79 8.48
N ASP A 153 0.38 -21.57 8.79
CA ASP A 153 -0.38 -20.32 8.89
C ASP A 153 -0.66 -19.68 7.52
N SER A 154 -0.08 -20.20 6.43
CA SER A 154 -0.35 -19.70 5.09
C SER A 154 -1.81 -19.91 4.69
N PRO A 155 -2.47 -18.90 4.09
CA PRO A 155 -3.75 -19.12 3.42
C PRO A 155 -3.57 -20.12 2.27
N ILE A 156 -4.63 -20.88 1.97
CA ILE A 156 -4.68 -21.80 0.83
C ILE A 156 -5.32 -21.08 -0.35
N PRO A 157 -4.60 -20.87 -1.48
CA PRO A 157 -5.16 -20.17 -2.63
C PRO A 157 -6.32 -20.92 -3.28
N SER A 158 -7.24 -20.18 -3.89
CA SER A 158 -8.28 -20.80 -4.72
C SER A 158 -7.65 -21.63 -5.85
N GLY A 159 -8.21 -22.82 -6.07
CA GLY A 159 -7.70 -23.81 -7.02
C GLY A 159 -6.67 -24.79 -6.43
N TYR A 160 -6.45 -24.76 -5.11
CA TYR A 160 -5.52 -25.66 -4.41
C TYR A 160 -6.19 -26.41 -3.26
N TYR A 161 -5.61 -27.57 -2.91
CA TYR A 161 -5.94 -28.33 -1.71
C TYR A 161 -4.67 -28.71 -0.94
N VAL A 162 -4.82 -29.02 0.34
CA VAL A 162 -3.74 -29.55 1.19
C VAL A 162 -3.57 -31.04 0.89
N ALA A 163 -2.44 -31.41 0.28
CA ALA A 163 -2.13 -32.79 -0.07
C ALA A 163 -1.36 -33.51 1.03
N ASP A 164 -0.61 -32.76 1.84
CA ASP A 164 0.06 -33.25 3.04
C ASP A 164 0.09 -32.11 4.06
N ASP A 165 -0.14 -32.46 5.31
CA ASP A 165 -0.09 -31.54 6.45
C ASP A 165 1.06 -31.94 7.36
N ASN A 166 1.57 -31.01 8.14
CA ASN A 166 2.66 -31.25 9.08
C ASN A 166 4.03 -31.60 8.42
N VAL A 167 4.28 -31.13 7.19
CA VAL A 167 5.54 -31.36 6.45
C VAL A 167 6.66 -30.56 7.11
N LYS A 168 7.83 -31.18 7.34
CA LYS A 168 8.99 -30.46 7.90
C LYS A 168 9.43 -29.35 6.95
N ASN A 169 9.34 -28.09 7.40
CA ASN A 169 9.82 -26.93 6.68
C ASN A 169 10.61 -26.01 7.62
N TRP A 170 11.93 -26.02 7.49
CA TRP A 170 12.82 -25.19 8.32
C TRP A 170 12.64 -23.68 8.07
N ASP A 171 12.13 -23.31 6.91
CA ASP A 171 11.87 -21.91 6.56
C ASP A 171 10.69 -21.33 7.37
N CYS A 172 9.84 -22.19 7.95
CA CYS A 172 8.74 -21.78 8.82
C CYS A 172 9.14 -21.69 10.30
N LYS A 173 10.45 -21.56 10.60
CA LYS A 173 11.04 -21.25 11.92
C LYS A 173 10.42 -21.98 13.12
N GLY A 174 10.21 -23.29 12.97
CA GLY A 174 9.71 -24.17 14.03
C GLY A 174 8.28 -24.65 13.81
N ASP A 175 7.55 -24.01 12.90
CA ASP A 175 6.26 -24.50 12.45
C ASP A 175 6.45 -25.58 11.39
N HIS A 176 5.55 -26.56 11.40
CA HIS A 176 5.41 -27.43 10.25
C HIS A 176 4.75 -26.67 9.10
N GLY A 177 5.11 -27.04 7.88
CA GLY A 177 4.47 -26.54 6.67
C GLY A 177 3.39 -27.50 6.15
N LYS A 178 2.82 -27.12 5.03
CA LYS A 178 1.83 -27.88 4.26
C LYS A 178 2.35 -28.05 2.84
N LEU A 179 2.08 -29.20 2.23
CA LEU A 179 2.22 -29.38 0.80
C LEU A 179 0.85 -29.12 0.16
N ILE A 180 0.74 -28.03 -0.60
CA ILE A 180 -0.47 -27.74 -1.38
C ILE A 180 -0.29 -28.21 -2.81
N LYS A 181 -1.37 -28.71 -3.42
CA LYS A 181 -1.44 -29.12 -4.84
C LYS A 181 -2.62 -28.46 -5.52
N ARG A 182 -2.51 -28.23 -6.82
CA ARG A 182 -3.63 -27.75 -7.63
C ARG A 182 -4.65 -28.88 -7.80
N TYR A 183 -5.95 -28.54 -7.77
CA TYR A 183 -7.01 -29.46 -8.22
C TYR A 183 -6.77 -29.93 -9.66
#